data_AF-A0A2S0WBR9-F1
#
_entry.id   AF-A0A2S0WBR9-F1
#
_cell.length_a   1.000
_cell.length_b   1.000
_cell.length_c   1.000
_cell.angle_alpha   90.00
_cell.angle_beta   90.00
_cell.angle_gamma   90.00
#
_symmetry.space_group_name_H-M   'P 1'
#
loop_
_entity.id
_entity.type
_entity.pdbx_description
1 polymer ?
#
loop_
_entity_poly.entity_id
_entity_poly.type
_entity_poly.pdbx_seq_one_letter_code
_entity_poly.pdbx_strand_id
1 'polypeptide(L)'
;MTIAEIISSLLVILATVCVVATTILQLRAPDALTRVNLMGPLVVVAFPLLIAAKLCHTWSTSGFSVGETLRAVLAIAAVWVAASVASFVMGRSLYGVTVVDRESGAEGAGTSFH
;
A
#
# COMPACT_ATOMS: atom_id res chain seq x y z
N MET A 1 -25.75 -1.13 -20.39
CA MET A 1 -24.61 -0.57 -19.66
C MET A 1 -24.84 0.91 -19.48
N THR A 2 -24.91 1.37 -18.23
CA THR A 2 -25.04 2.79 -17.92
C THR A 2 -23.67 3.47 -17.94
N ILE A 3 -23.62 4.80 -18.09
CA ILE A 3 -22.36 5.56 -18.07
C ILE A 3 -21.62 5.36 -16.73
N ALA A 4 -22.37 5.25 -15.62
CA ALA A 4 -21.79 5.03 -14.30
C ALA A 4 -21.11 3.65 -14.18
N GLU A 5 -21.68 2.60 -14.76
CA GLU A 5 -21.07 1.26 -14.82
C GLU A 5 -19.76 1.26 -15.62
N ILE A 6 -19.71 2.03 -16.71
CA ILE A 6 -18.49 2.19 -17.52
C ILE A 6 -17.41 2.87 -16.68
N ILE A 7 -17.75 3.98 -16.01
CA ILE A 7 -16.81 4.72 -15.15
C ILE A 7 -16.32 3.82 -14.01
N SER A 8 -17.21 3.12 -13.29
CA SER A 8 -16.80 2.22 -12.21
C SER A 8 -15.88 1.11 -12.71
N SER A 9 -16.17 0.54 -13.87
CA SER A 9 -15.33 -0.50 -14.48
C SER A 9 -13.93 0.02 -14.82
N LEU A 10 -13.84 1.23 -15.39
CA LEU A 10 -12.55 1.86 -15.69
C LEU A 10 -11.74 2.14 -14.41
N LEU A 11 -12.37 2.63 -13.34
CA LEU A 11 -11.70 2.84 -12.05
C LEU A 11 -11.17 1.52 -11.47
N VAL A 12 -11.96 0.44 -11.55
CA VAL A 12 -11.53 -0.89 -11.09
C VAL A 12 -10.35 -1.41 -11.91
N ILE A 13 -10.38 -1.24 -13.23
CA ILE A 13 -9.27 -1.66 -14.11
C ILE A 13 -7.99 -0.89 -13.74
N LEU A 14 -8.06 0.43 -13.60
CA LEU A 14 -6.91 1.25 -13.19
C LEU A 14 -6.37 0.85 -11.82
N ALA A 15 -7.26 0.58 -10.85
CA ALA A 15 -6.85 0.13 -9.52
C ALA A 15 -6.16 -1.24 -9.60
N THR A 16 -6.69 -2.15 -10.42
CA THR A 16 -6.12 -3.48 -10.63
C THR A 16 -4.72 -3.40 -11.23
N VAL A 17 -4.53 -2.56 -12.26
CA VAL A 17 -3.20 -2.32 -12.85
C VAL A 17 -2.22 -1.81 -11.79
N CYS A 18 -2.66 -0.88 -10.95
CA CYS A 18 -1.82 -0.34 -9.87
C CYS A 18 -1.43 -1.42 -8.83
N VAL A 19 -2.38 -2.27 -8.43
CA VAL A 19 -2.13 -3.40 -7.52
C VAL A 19 -1.16 -4.41 -8.13
N VAL A 20 -1.38 -4.80 -9.39
CA VAL A 20 -0.52 -5.77 -10.09
C VAL A 20 0.88 -5.20 -10.28
N ALA A 21 1.00 -3.95 -10.73
CA ALA A 21 2.29 -3.29 -10.87
C ALA A 21 3.05 -3.24 -9.54
N THR A 22 2.38 -2.85 -8.45
CA THR A 22 2.97 -2.81 -7.11
C THR A 22 3.41 -4.21 -6.66
N THR A 23 2.61 -5.24 -6.93
CA THR A 23 2.94 -6.63 -6.60
C THR A 23 4.17 -7.10 -7.37
N ILE A 24 4.26 -6.83 -8.67
CA ILE A 24 5.43 -7.17 -9.48
C ILE A 24 6.68 -6.45 -8.96
N LEU A 25 6.56 -5.17 -8.61
CA LEU A 25 7.67 -4.39 -8.05
C LEU A 25 8.13 -4.94 -6.71
N GLN A 26 7.22 -5.37 -5.84
CA GLN A 26 7.57 -6.05 -4.59
C GLN A 26 8.35 -7.35 -4.82
N LEU A 27 7.88 -8.19 -5.73
CA LEU A 27 8.52 -9.47 -6.02
C LEU A 27 9.93 -9.29 -6.58
N ARG A 28 10.17 -8.18 -7.28
CA ARG A 28 11.46 -7.83 -7.87
C ARG A 28 12.37 -7.02 -6.94
N ALA A 29 11.88 -6.52 -5.82
CA ALA A 29 12.66 -5.63 -4.96
C ALA A 29 13.71 -6.42 -4.15
N PRO A 30 14.99 -6.02 -4.19
CA PRO A 30 16.09 -6.75 -3.55
C PRO A 30 16.08 -6.61 -2.03
N ASP A 31 15.71 -5.44 -1.52
CA ASP A 31 15.82 -5.10 -0.10
C ASP A 31 14.48 -4.81 0.55
N ALA A 32 14.41 -5.07 1.85
CA ALA A 32 13.20 -4.84 2.64
C ALA A 32 12.80 -3.35 2.70
N LEU A 33 13.76 -2.43 2.77
CA LEU A 33 13.47 -0.99 2.77
C LEU A 33 12.77 -0.54 1.47
N THR A 34 13.26 -1.04 0.34
CA THR A 34 12.68 -0.80 -0.98
C THR A 34 11.27 -1.38 -1.08
N ARG A 35 11.04 -2.59 -0.55
CA ARG A 35 9.70 -3.23 -0.51
C ARG A 35 8.69 -2.41 0.29
N VAL A 36 9.09 -1.87 1.45
CA VAL A 36 8.23 -1.02 2.27
C VAL A 36 7.87 0.27 1.54
N ASN A 37 8.85 0.91 0.88
CA ASN A 37 8.59 2.16 0.14
C ASN A 37 7.66 1.94 -1.07
N LEU A 38 7.71 0.76 -1.68
CA LEU A 38 6.83 0.38 -2.78
C LEU A 38 5.37 0.15 -2.36
N MET A 39 5.02 0.20 -1.07
CA MET A 39 3.64 -0.05 -0.61
C MET A 39 2.73 1.17 -0.79
N GLY A 40 3.32 2.36 -0.91
CA GLY A 40 2.62 3.62 -1.02
C GLY A 40 1.56 3.65 -2.14
N PRO A 41 1.89 3.29 -3.39
CA PRO A 41 0.93 3.29 -4.50
C PRO A 41 -0.29 2.41 -4.25
N LEU A 42 -0.12 1.26 -3.61
CA LEU A 42 -1.24 0.34 -3.33
C LEU A 42 -2.21 0.95 -2.31
N VAL A 43 -1.69 1.53 -1.23
CA VAL A 43 -2.51 2.07 -0.15
C VAL A 43 -3.10 3.44 -0.50
N VAL A 44 -2.32 4.32 -1.12
CA VAL A 44 -2.69 5.72 -1.35
C VAL A 44 -3.46 5.90 -2.66
N VAL A 45 -3.22 5.06 -3.67
CA VAL A 45 -3.85 5.23 -4.99
C VAL A 45 -4.87 4.13 -5.26
N ALA A 46 -4.45 2.86 -5.23
CA ALA A 46 -5.34 1.77 -5.64
C ALA A 46 -6.56 1.62 -4.71
N PHE A 47 -6.34 1.69 -3.40
CA PHE A 47 -7.43 1.52 -2.44
C PHE A 47 -8.51 2.62 -2.53
N PRO A 48 -8.18 3.93 -2.51
CA PRO A 48 -9.20 4.97 -2.70
C PRO A 48 -9.91 4.88 -4.04
N LEU A 49 -9.21 4.45 -5.10
CA LEU A 49 -9.81 4.28 -6.42
C LEU A 49 -10.87 3.17 -6.44
N LEU A 50 -10.65 2.06 -5.72
CA LEU A 50 -11.65 1.00 -5.55
C LEU A 50 -12.87 1.48 -4.73
N ILE A 51 -12.63 2.25 -3.67
CA ILE A 51 -13.72 2.83 -2.88
C ILE A 51 -14.57 3.80 -3.71
N ALA A 52 -13.92 4.63 -4.53
CA ALA A 52 -14.60 5.53 -5.47
C ALA A 52 -15.41 4.75 -6.52
N ALA A 53 -14.85 3.67 -7.07
CA ALA A 53 -15.56 2.82 -8.02
C ALA A 53 -16.84 2.21 -7.41
N LYS A 54 -16.74 1.71 -6.16
CA LYS A 54 -17.88 1.18 -5.42
C LYS A 54 -18.95 2.27 -5.22
N LEU A 55 -18.58 3.47 -4.79
CA LEU A 55 -19.51 4.58 -4.61
C LEU A 55 -20.23 4.96 -5.90
N CYS A 56 -19.51 5.10 -7.02
CA CYS A 56 -20.11 5.38 -8.32
C CYS A 56 -21.15 4.32 -8.73
N HIS A 57 -20.83 3.04 -8.52
CA HIS A 57 -21.75 1.95 -8.83
C HIS A 57 -22.97 1.93 -7.90
N THR A 58 -22.77 2.13 -6.59
CA THR A 58 -23.85 2.14 -5.60
C THR A 58 -24.80 3.32 -5.83
N TRP A 59 -24.28 4.51 -6.13
CA TRP A 59 -25.13 5.67 -6.45
C TRP A 59 -25.97 5.46 -7.70
N SER A 60 -25.45 4.72 -8.69
CA SER A 60 -26.19 4.40 -9.92
C SER A 60 -27.31 3.38 -9.71
N THR A 61 -27.20 2.50 -8.72
CA THR A 61 -28.14 1.38 -8.52
C THR A 61 -29.15 1.65 -7.41
N SER A 62 -28.71 2.30 -6.33
CA SER A 62 -29.44 2.43 -5.07
C SER A 62 -29.84 3.87 -4.75
N GLY A 63 -29.34 4.84 -5.54
CA GLY A 63 -29.42 6.27 -5.22
C GLY A 63 -28.34 6.75 -4.25
N PHE A 64 -28.33 8.06 -3.97
CA PHE A 64 -27.33 8.68 -3.10
C PHE A 64 -27.61 8.40 -1.62
N SER A 65 -26.62 7.85 -0.91
CA SER A 65 -26.68 7.56 0.53
C SER A 65 -25.49 8.18 1.26
N VAL A 66 -25.79 9.12 2.17
CA VAL A 66 -24.79 9.79 3.00
C VAL A 66 -24.02 8.80 3.88
N GLY A 67 -24.69 7.76 4.38
CA GLY A 67 -24.05 6.74 5.21
C GLY A 67 -22.95 5.96 4.49
N GLU A 68 -23.18 5.63 3.21
CA GLU A 68 -22.18 4.94 2.39
C GLU A 68 -21.01 5.85 2.03
N THR A 69 -21.27 7.14 1.78
CA THR A 69 -20.21 8.14 1.56
C THR A 69 -19.36 8.33 2.81
N LEU A 70 -19.97 8.42 3.99
CA LEU A 70 -19.23 8.56 5.25
C LEU A 70 -18.38 7.32 5.52
N ARG A 71 -18.92 6.11 5.32
CA ARG A 71 -18.15 4.86 5.44
C ARG A 71 -16.97 4.80 4.47
N ALA A 72 -17.14 5.29 3.25
CA ALA A 72 -16.05 5.36 2.28
C ALA A 72 -14.92 6.28 2.75
N VAL A 73 -15.24 7.47 3.24
CA VAL A 73 -14.24 8.40 3.80
C VAL A 73 -13.54 7.78 5.01
N LEU A 74 -14.31 7.18 5.92
CA LEU A 74 -13.76 6.50 7.09
C LEU A 74 -12.87 5.31 6.72
N ALA A 75 -13.23 4.53 5.70
CA ALA A 75 -12.43 3.41 5.22
C ALA A 75 -11.07 3.88 4.66
N ILE A 76 -11.07 4.97 3.88
CA ILE A 76 -9.83 5.56 3.35
C ILE A 76 -8.97 6.10 4.49
N ALA A 77 -9.55 6.88 5.41
CA ALA A 77 -8.82 7.42 6.55
C ALA A 77 -8.24 6.30 7.44
N ALA A 78 -9.03 5.26 7.72
CA ALA A 78 -8.60 4.13 8.53
C ALA A 78 -7.42 3.38 7.91
N VAL A 79 -7.46 3.13 6.58
CA VAL A 79 -6.36 2.43 5.90
C VAL A 79 -5.08 3.28 5.90
N TRP A 80 -5.20 4.59 5.74
CA TRP A 80 -4.05 5.49 5.76
C TRP A 80 -3.39 5.52 7.14
N VAL A 81 -4.18 5.64 8.21
CA VAL A 81 -3.67 5.58 9.59
C VAL A 81 -2.99 4.23 9.85
N ALA A 82 -3.64 3.12 9.49
CA ALA A 82 -3.07 1.78 9.66
C ALA A 82 -1.75 1.61 8.89
N ALA A 83 -1.68 2.10 7.65
CA ALA A 83 -0.48 2.02 6.83
C ALA A 83 0.67 2.89 7.36
N SER A 84 0.37 4.06 7.94
CA SER A 84 1.37 4.88 8.62
C SER A 84 1.97 4.15 9.82
N VAL A 85 1.14 3.53 10.67
CA VAL A 85 1.61 2.76 11.83
C VAL A 85 2.42 1.53 11.38
N ALA A 86 1.94 0.81 10.36
CA ALA A 86 2.64 -0.36 9.82
C ALA A 86 4.03 0.03 9.28
N SER A 87 4.12 1.12 8.52
CA SER A 87 5.40 1.62 7.98
C SER A 87 6.37 2.03 9.09
N PHE A 88 5.87 2.66 10.16
CA PHE A 88 6.68 3.03 11.33
C PHE A 88 7.25 1.80 12.05
N VAL A 89 6.43 0.80 12.31
CA VAL A 89 6.85 -0.45 12.96
C VAL A 89 7.85 -1.21 12.08
N MET A 90 7.57 -1.31 10.77
CA MET A 90 8.50 -1.94 9.81
C MET A 90 9.84 -1.22 9.78
N GLY A 91 9.86 0.12 9.69
CA GLY A 91 11.09 0.90 9.75
C GLY A 91 11.94 0.56 10.98
N ARG A 92 11.32 0.55 12.17
CA ARG A 92 12.00 0.20 13.43
C ARG A 92 12.57 -1.22 13.43
N SER A 93 11.82 -2.19 12.93
CA SER A 93 12.31 -3.57 12.83
C SER A 93 13.51 -3.74 11.89
N LEU A 94 13.53 -2.98 10.78
CA LEU A 94 14.62 -3.03 9.80
C LEU A 94 15.89 -2.33 10.30
N TYR A 95 15.76 -1.21 10.99
CA TYR A 95 16.89 -0.54 11.63
C TYR A 95 17.53 -1.38 12.74
N GLY A 96 16.74 -2.16 13.48
CA GLY A 96 17.27 -3.06 14.51
C GLY A 96 18.18 -4.16 13.94
N VAL A 97 17.85 -4.68 12.75
CA VAL A 97 18.63 -5.77 12.11
C VAL A 97 19.85 -5.25 11.35
N THR A 98 19.73 -4.11 10.65
CA THR A 98 20.85 -3.55 9.87
C THR A 98 22.04 -3.06 10.71
N VAL A 99 21.83 -2.75 11.99
CA VAL A 99 22.92 -2.44 12.93
C VAL A 99 23.70 -3.69 13.32
N VAL A 100 23.01 -4.82 13.55
CA VAL A 100 23.62 -6.10 13.95
C VAL A 100 24.53 -6.68 12.86
N ASP A 101 24.12 -6.60 11.59
CA ASP A 101 24.97 -7.06 10.47
C ASP A 101 26.25 -6.24 10.32
N ARG A 102 26.21 -4.93 10.66
CA ARG A 102 27.36 -4.04 10.54
C ARG A 102 28.38 -4.24 11.66
N GLU A 103 27.93 -4.52 12.88
CA GLU A 103 28.81 -4.89 14.00
C GLU A 103 29.45 -6.26 13.79
N SER A 104 28.68 -7.26 13.35
CA SER A 104 29.18 -8.62 13.08
C SER A 104 30.23 -8.66 11.97
N GLY A 105 30.11 -7.82 10.94
CA GLY A 105 31.10 -7.69 9.87
C GLY A 105 32.37 -6.95 10.28
N ALA A 106 32.31 -6.08 11.30
CA ALA A 106 33.46 -5.36 11.82
C ALA A 106 34.30 -6.22 12.79
N GLU A 107 33.65 -7.08 13.58
CA GLU A 107 34.34 -8.02 14.48
C GLU A 107 35.11 -9.11 13.69
N GLY A 108 34.61 -9.56 12.54
CA GLY A 108 35.30 -10.54 11.69
C GLY A 108 36.53 -10.01 10.92
N ALA A 109 36.64 -8.69 10.74
CA ALA A 109 37.76 -8.08 10.02
C ALA A 109 38.95 -7.72 10.94
N GLY A 110 38.76 -7.75 12.26
CA GLY A 110 39.76 -7.35 13.25
C GLY A 110 40.69 -8.46 13.75
N THR A 111 40.43 -9.73 13.45
CA THR A 111 41.13 -10.87 14.09
C THR A 111 42.04 -11.68 13.17
N SER A 112 42.36 -11.22 11.94
CA SER A 112 43.26 -11.95 11.02
C SER A 112 44.72 -11.46 11.01
N PHE A 113 45.18 -10.80 12.08
CA PHE A 113 46.59 -10.50 12.29
C PHE A 113 46.99 -10.96 13.68
N HIS A 114 47.35 -12.25 13.81
CA HIS A 114 48.32 -12.76 14.78
C HIS A 114 48.79 -14.15 14.34
#